data_AF-A0A372BZL2-F1
#
_entry.id   AF-A0A372BZL2-F1
#
_cell.length_a   1.000
_cell.length_b   1.000
_cell.length_c   1.000
_cell.angle_alpha   90.00
_cell.angle_beta   90.00
_cell.angle_gamma   90.00
#
_symmetry.space_group_name_H-M   'P 1'
#
loop_
_entity.id
_entity.type
_entity.pdbx_description
1 polymer ?
#
loop_
_entity_poly.entity_id
_entity_poly.type
_entity_poly.pdbx_seq_one_letter_code
_entity_poly.pdbx_strand_id
1 'polypeptide(L)' 'MTEPGSEDWTFACPCCGEPNEVFIDPDERGQVVVMDCRVCCRPIEIVSPLDPNLPPDVRAEDQ' A
#
# COMPACT_ATOMS: atom_id res chain seq x y z
N MET A 1 -19.90 -13.40 8.71
CA MET A 1 -19.28 -13.09 7.42
C MET A 1 -17.99 -12.36 7.76
N THR A 2 -16.95 -13.12 8.07
CA THR A 2 -15.60 -12.58 8.21
C THR A 2 -14.91 -13.19 7.02
N GLU A 3 -14.56 -12.37 6.04
CA GLU A 3 -13.80 -12.78 4.87
C GLU A 3 -12.32 -12.76 5.29
N PRO A 4 -11.66 -13.91 5.56
CA PRO A 4 -10.23 -13.95 5.78
C PRO A 4 -9.55 -13.90 4.41
N GLY A 5 -9.61 -12.75 3.76
CA GLY A 5 -8.98 -12.52 2.46
C GLY A 5 -8.17 -11.24 2.41
N SER A 6 -8.35 -10.34 3.38
CA SER A 6 -7.74 -9.04 3.36
C SER A 6 -6.64 -8.90 4.39
N GLU A 7 -5.42 -8.63 3.93
CA GLU A 7 -4.29 -8.36 4.79
C GLU A 7 -4.07 -6.83 4.86
N ASP A 8 -4.25 -6.26 6.05
CA ASP A 8 -3.82 -4.90 6.32
C ASP A 8 -2.29 -4.84 6.39
N TRP A 9 -1.70 -3.91 5.66
CA TRP A 9 -0.26 -3.71 5.66
C TRP A 9 0.09 -2.29 6.10
N THR A 10 1.06 -2.18 7.02
CA THR A 10 1.51 -0.90 7.56
C THR A 10 2.86 -0.53 6.98
N PHE A 11 3.00 0.71 6.53
CA PHE A 11 4.24 1.25 5.97
C PHE A 11 4.48 2.70 6.42
N ALA A 12 5.71 3.18 6.32
CA ALA A 12 6.04 4.58 6.62
C ALA A 12 5.92 5.43 5.35
N CYS A 13 5.27 6.59 5.45
CA CYS A 13 5.11 7.49 4.32
C CYS A 13 6.50 7.94 3.81
N PRO A 14 6.82 7.77 2.52
CA PRO A 14 8.10 8.19 1.96
C PRO A 14 8.33 9.71 2.00
N CYS A 15 7.26 10.52 2.19
CA CYS A 15 7.35 11.97 2.19
C CYS A 15 7.47 12.61 3.59
N CYS A 16 6.79 12.08 4.61
CA CYS A 16 6.81 12.63 5.97
C CYS A 16 7.30 11.65 7.05
N GLY A 17 7.42 10.36 6.72
CA GLY A 17 7.84 9.30 7.65
C GLY A 17 6.73 8.75 8.54
N GLU A 18 5.50 9.28 8.47
CA GLU A 18 4.40 8.86 9.33
C GLU A 18 3.87 7.46 8.96
N PRO A 19 3.38 6.67 9.94
CA PRO A 19 2.81 5.36 9.67
C PRO A 19 1.46 5.47 8.95
N ASN A 20 1.32 4.71 7.87
CA ASN A 20 0.12 4.60 7.04
C ASN A 20 -0.25 3.12 6.89
N GLU A 21 -1.52 2.87 6.60
CA GLU A 21 -2.10 1.53 6.43
C GLU A 21 -2.70 1.40 5.03
N VAL A 22 -2.43 0.29 4.36
CA VAL A 22 -3.01 -0.06 3.06
C VAL A 22 -3.66 -1.42 3.15
N PHE A 23 -4.76 -1.57 2.43
CA PHE A 23 -5.45 -2.83 2.22
C PHE A 23 -4.94 -3.46 0.94
N ILE A 24 -4.37 -4.67 1.02
CA ILE A 24 -3.92 -5.40 -0.16
C ILE A 24 -4.76 -6.65 -0.30
N ASP A 25 -5.53 -6.70 -1.39
CA ASP A 25 -6.26 -7.89 -1.76
C ASP A 25 -5.33 -8.87 -2.51
N PRO A 26 -5.13 -10.10 -2.00
CA PRO A 26 -4.29 -11.11 -2.63
C PRO A 26 -4.90 -11.70 -3.90
N ASP A 27 -6.20 -11.49 -4.18
CA ASP A 27 -6.82 -11.84 -5.46
C ASP A 27 -6.45 -10.81 -6.54
N GLU A 28 -6.23 -9.56 -6.15
CA GLU A 28 -5.87 -8.45 -7.03
C GLU A 28 -4.35 -8.18 -7.09
N ARG A 29 -3.56 -9.24 -7.23
CA ARG A 29 -2.11 -9.15 -7.37
C ARG A 29 -1.69 -8.43 -8.65
N GLY A 30 -0.59 -7.67 -8.58
CA GLY A 30 -0.08 -6.91 -9.72
C GLY A 30 -0.79 -5.57 -9.96
N GLN A 31 -1.74 -5.20 -9.09
CA GLN A 31 -2.37 -3.89 -9.15
C GLN A 31 -1.51 -2.80 -8.49
N VAL A 32 -1.76 -1.57 -8.90
CA VAL A 32 -1.17 -0.36 -8.32
C VAL A 32 -2.25 0.36 -7.54
N VAL A 33 -2.04 0.53 -6.25
CA VAL A 33 -2.93 1.27 -5.35
C VAL A 33 -2.31 2.63 -5.10
N VAL A 34 -3.04 3.69 -5.43
CA VAL A 34 -2.64 5.06 -5.10
C VAL A 34 -3.51 5.56 -3.96
N MET A 35 -2.87 5.98 -2.87
CA MET A 35 -3.55 6.57 -1.72
C MET A 35 -2.84 7.82 -1.23
N ASP A 36 -3.58 8.77 -0.68
CA ASP A 36 -2.98 9.91 -0.01
C ASP A 36 -2.52 9.57 1.41
N CYS A 37 -1.42 10.18 1.82
CA CYS A 37 -0.96 10.08 3.20
C CYS A 37 -1.96 10.78 4.13
N ARG A 38 -2.43 10.07 5.16
CA ARG A 38 -3.35 10.59 6.20
C ARG A 38 -2.83 11.80 6.99
N VAL A 39 -1.55 12.13 6.88
CA VAL A 39 -0.91 13.25 7.60
C VAL A 39 -0.48 14.36 6.65
N CYS A 40 0.27 14.02 5.59
CA CYS A 40 0.84 15.03 4.69
C CYS A 40 0.07 15.21 3.36
N CYS A 41 -1.02 14.48 3.16
CA CYS A 41 -1.89 14.52 1.97
C CYS A 41 -1.13 14.36 0.64
N ARG A 42 0.01 13.67 0.65
CA ARG A 42 0.79 13.38 -0.56
C ARG A 42 0.43 12.02 -1.13
N PRO A 43 0.38 11.90 -2.46
CA PRO A 43 0.07 10.64 -3.13
C PRO A 43 1.20 9.62 -2.91
N ILE A 44 0.81 8.41 -2.52
CA ILE A 44 1.67 7.27 -2.30
C ILE A 44 1.19 6.15 -3.22
N GLU A 45 2.09 5.67 -4.07
CA GLU A 45 1.88 4.55 -4.96
C GLU A 45 2.40 3.26 -4.30
N ILE A 46 1.54 2.25 -4.26
CA ILE A 46 1.80 0.95 -3.63
C ILE A 46 1.54 -0.12 -4.67
N VAL A 47 2.59 -0.88 -5.04
CA VAL A 47 2.48 -1.92 -6.06
C VAL A 47 2.45 -3.28 -5.40
N SER A 48 1.33 -3.98 -5.58
CA SER A 48 1.18 -5.37 -5.13
C SER A 48 2.00 -6.28 -6.03
N PRO A 49 2.97 -7.05 -5.49
CA PRO A 49 3.79 -7.94 -6.30
C PRO A 49 2.96 -9.15 -6.73
N LEU A 50 3.27 -9.71 -7.90
CA LEU A 50 2.64 -10.98 -8.30
C LEU A 50 3.00 -12.12 -7.33
N ASP A 51 4.23 -12.10 -6.80
CA ASP A 51 4.72 -13.12 -5.87
C ASP A 51 4.32 -12.81 -4.41
N PRO A 52 3.67 -13.75 -3.69
CA PRO A 52 3.27 -13.55 -2.29
C PRO A 52 4.42 -13.41 -1.30
N ASN A 53 5.61 -13.88 -1.67
CA ASN A 53 6.78 -13.84 -0.79
C ASN A 53 7.52 -12.50 -0.89
N LEU A 54 7.16 -11.64 -1.84
CA LEU A 54 7.73 -10.31 -1.97
C LEU A 54 6.89 -9.29 -1.20
N PRO A 55 7.54 -8.37 -0.46
CA PRO A 55 6.83 -7.23 0.09
C PRO A 55 6.37 -6.29 -1.04
N PRO A 56 5.24 -5.60 -0.87
CA PRO A 56 4.81 -4.60 -1.84
C PRO A 56 5.77 -3.43 -1.95
N ASP A 57 5.86 -2.85 -3.14
CA ASP A 57 6.73 -1.72 -3.41
C ASP A 57 6.00 -0.43 -3.07
N VAL A 58 6.57 0.38 -2.18
CA VAL A 58 5.95 1.61 -1.68
C VAL A 58 6.80 2.80 -2.09
N ARG A 59 6.20 3.74 -2.82
CA ARG A 59 6.89 4.93 -3.32
C ARG A 59 5.97 6.15 -3.31
N ALA A 60 6.57 7.33 -3.14
CA ALA A 60 5.84 8.57 -3.35
C ALA A 60 5.57 8.72 -4.84
N GLU A 61 4.36 9.11 -5.22
CA GLU A 61 4.11 9.57 -6.59
C GLU A 61 4.79 10.95 -6.73
N ASP A 62 5.99 10.95 -7.27
CA ASP A 62 6.75 12.16 -7.59
C ASP A 62 6.15 12.76 -8.87
N GLN A 63 5.26 13.75 -8.71
CA GLN A 63 4.75 14.58 -9.80
C GLN A 63 5.67 15.77 -10.09
#